data_AF-A0A382KD01-F1
#
_entry.id   AF-A0A382KD01-F1
#
_cell.length_a   1.000
_cell.length_b   1.000
_cell.length_c   1.000
_cell.angle_alpha   90.00
_cell.angle_beta   90.00
_cell.angle_gamma   90.00
#
_symmetry.space_group_name_H-M   'P 1'
#
loop_
_entity.id
_entity.type
_entity.pdbx_description
1 polymer ?
#
loop_
_entity_poly.entity_id
_entity_poly.type
_entity_poly.pdbx_seq_one_letter_code
_entity_poly.pdbx_strand_id
1 'polypeptide(L)'
;MVIMGIDSSTPQSSVALLKDGQVLDQAESVKNSTRSNQVLSLLDKVLKDSCTRLEDVDGLCLTTGPGSFTGLRVGASLLKGLVLATSKPFVKIDTLEATALQAMPANNKICVILDAKKKEVYTATFQPIGETLK
;
A
#
# COMPACT_ATOMS: atom_id res chain seq x y z
N MET A 1 -4.71 8.05 16.46
CA MET A 1 -5.21 7.08 15.47
C MET A 1 -4.03 6.40 14.80
N VAL A 2 -4.00 5.07 14.86
CA VAL A 2 -2.95 4.22 14.27
C VAL A 2 -3.50 3.49 13.04
N ILE A 3 -2.92 3.73 11.86
CA ILE A 3 -3.37 3.14 10.60
C ILE A 3 -2.25 2.33 9.97
N MET A 4 -2.56 1.10 9.52
CA MET A 4 -1.62 0.28 8.77
C MET A 4 -1.96 0.29 7.28
N GLY A 5 -1.02 0.76 6.46
CA GLY A 5 -1.10 0.70 5.01
C GLY A 5 -0.32 -0.51 4.46
N ILE A 6 -0.90 -1.20 3.49
CA ILE A 6 -0.31 -2.35 2.81
C ILE A 6 -0.39 -2.11 1.30
N ASP A 7 0.73 -2.27 0.60
CA ASP A 7 0.76 -2.30 -0.86
C ASP A 7 1.46 -3.57 -1.35
N SER A 8 0.75 -4.35 -2.17
CA SER A 8 1.32 -5.49 -2.90
C SER A 8 0.94 -5.46 -4.37
N SER A 9 0.54 -4.29 -4.87
CA SER A 9 0.08 -4.08 -6.25
C SER A 9 1.22 -3.99 -7.25
N THR A 10 2.45 -3.67 -6.82
CA THR A 10 3.62 -3.60 -7.70
C THR A 10 4.60 -4.77 -7.44
N PRO A 11 5.67 -4.94 -8.25
CA PRO A 11 6.70 -5.94 -7.96
C PRO A 11 7.40 -5.77 -6.60
N GLN A 12 7.33 -4.57 -6.00
CA GLN A 12 7.86 -4.26 -4.68
C GLN A 12 6.67 -4.06 -3.74
N SER A 13 6.54 -4.93 -2.74
CA SER A 13 5.52 -4.79 -1.71
C SER A 13 6.02 -3.93 -0.55
N SER A 14 5.12 -3.22 0.11
CA SER A 14 5.42 -2.37 1.26
C SER A 14 4.34 -2.46 2.33
N VAL A 15 4.74 -2.18 3.56
CA VAL A 15 3.84 -1.97 4.71
C VAL A 15 4.32 -0.73 5.46
N ALA A 16 3.39 0.12 5.87
CA ALA A 16 3.67 1.29 6.69
C ALA A 16 2.66 1.38 7.84
N LEU A 17 3.12 1.91 8.97
CA LEU A 17 2.30 2.20 10.14
C LEU A 17 2.35 3.70 10.39
N LEU A 18 1.18 4.34 10.41
CA LEU A 18 1.04 5.75 10.71
C LEU A 18 0.41 5.91 12.08
N LYS A 19 0.86 6.92 12.83
CA LYS A 19 0.24 7.37 14.07
C LYS A 19 0.02 8.88 13.99
N ASP A 20 -1.25 9.28 14.07
CA ASP A 20 -1.65 10.70 14.09
C ASP A 20 -1.08 11.51 12.90
N GLY A 21 -1.10 10.90 11.72
CA GLY A 21 -0.62 11.51 10.46
C GLY A 21 0.89 11.40 10.23
N GLN A 22 1.66 10.85 11.16
CA GLN A 22 3.10 10.65 11.01
C GLN A 22 3.44 9.19 10.79
N VAL A 23 4.40 8.90 9.92
CA VAL A 23 4.92 7.54 9.73
C VAL A 23 5.70 7.15 10.98
N LEU A 24 5.22 6.10 11.66
CA LEU A 24 5.88 5.52 12.82
C LEU A 24 6.96 4.54 12.38
N ASP A 25 6.66 3.69 11.41
CA ASP A 25 7.63 2.80 10.77
C ASP A 25 7.12 2.31 9.40
N GLN A 26 8.04 1.86 8.54
CA GLN A 26 7.72 1.30 7.22
C GLN A 26 8.79 0.31 6.76
N ALA A 27 8.37 -0.68 5.98
CA ALA A 27 9.26 -1.65 5.38
C ALA A 27 8.83 -2.01 3.95
N GLU A 28 9.82 -2.32 3.12
CA GLU A 28 9.62 -2.67 1.71
C GLU A 28 10.38 -3.96 1.36
N SER A 29 9.83 -4.75 0.44
CA SER A 29 10.50 -5.95 -0.06
C SER A 29 11.68 -5.60 -0.97
N VAL A 30 12.78 -6.34 -0.88
CA VAL A 30 13.90 -6.20 -1.83
C VAL A 30 13.44 -6.60 -3.25
N LYS A 31 13.87 -5.86 -4.27
CA LYS A 31 13.63 -6.23 -5.68
C LYS A 31 14.17 -7.64 -5.97
N ASN A 32 13.39 -8.46 -6.67
CA ASN A 32 13.73 -9.80 -7.20
C ASN A 32 13.73 -11.00 -6.22
N SER A 33 13.16 -10.88 -5.02
CA SER A 33 12.93 -12.04 -4.13
C SER A 33 11.64 -12.83 -4.45
N THR A 34 11.57 -14.09 -4.01
CA THR A 34 10.41 -14.98 -4.21
C THR A 34 9.15 -14.44 -3.51
N ARG A 35 8.10 -14.23 -4.31
CA ARG A 35 7.02 -13.23 -4.09
C ARG A 35 5.96 -13.56 -3.02
N SER A 36 5.97 -14.73 -2.40
CA SER A 36 4.79 -15.20 -1.66
C SER A 36 4.80 -14.86 -0.16
N ASN A 37 5.98 -14.79 0.48
CA ASN A 37 6.09 -14.69 1.96
C ASN A 37 6.49 -13.30 2.47
N GLN A 38 6.57 -12.28 1.61
CA GLN A 38 7.19 -11.02 2.01
C GLN A 38 6.25 -10.10 2.77
N VAL A 39 5.00 -9.93 2.33
CA VAL A 39 4.10 -8.90 2.91
C VAL A 39 3.81 -9.16 4.39
N LEU A 40 3.55 -10.42 4.77
CA LEU A 40 3.35 -10.77 6.18
C LEU A 40 4.61 -10.55 7.02
N SER A 41 5.79 -10.84 6.46
CA SER A 41 7.07 -10.61 7.14
C SER A 41 7.37 -9.12 7.30
N LEU A 42 7.00 -8.29 6.31
CA LEU A 42 7.11 -6.84 6.41
C LEU A 42 6.18 -6.28 7.49
N LEU A 43 4.94 -6.80 7.56
CA LEU A 43 3.99 -6.43 8.61
C LEU A 43 4.51 -6.77 10.00
N ASP A 44 5.00 -8.00 10.20
CA ASP A 44 5.58 -8.43 11.48
C ASP A 44 6.80 -7.58 11.87
N LYS A 45 7.67 -7.27 10.90
CA LYS A 45 8.80 -6.37 11.10
C LYS A 45 8.36 -4.98 11.55
N VAL A 46 7.42 -4.35 10.83
CA VAL A 46 6.94 -2.99 11.15
C VAL A 46 6.30 -2.94 12.53
N LEU A 47 5.51 -3.94 12.91
CA LEU A 47 4.93 -4.01 14.26
C LEU A 47 6.00 -4.14 15.34
N LYS A 48 7.01 -5.00 15.13
CA LYS A 48 8.10 -5.22 16.09
C LYS A 48 8.99 -3.99 16.25
N ASP A 49 9.44 -3.42 15.14
CA ASP A 49 10.39 -2.30 15.14
C ASP A 49 9.73 -1.01 15.69
N SER A 50 8.42 -0.84 15.48
CA SER A 50 7.63 0.25 16.08
C SER A 50 7.11 -0.04 17.50
N CYS A 51 7.40 -1.21 18.07
CA CYS A 51 6.84 -1.68 19.34
C CYS A 51 5.30 -1.56 19.44
N THR A 52 4.60 -1.75 18.32
CA THR A 52 3.13 -1.65 18.24
C THR A 52 2.52 -3.05 18.15
N ARG A 53 1.42 -3.29 18.87
CA ARG A 53 0.67 -4.54 18.73
C ARG A 53 -0.41 -4.38 17.67
N LEU A 54 -0.75 -5.48 16.99
CA LEU A 54 -1.79 -5.46 15.96
C LEU A 54 -3.16 -4.99 16.51
N GLU A 55 -3.45 -5.26 17.77
CA GLU A 55 -4.66 -4.82 18.47
C GLU A 55 -4.75 -3.29 18.64
N ASP A 56 -3.61 -2.60 18.70
CA ASP A 56 -3.50 -1.15 18.84
C ASP A 56 -3.70 -0.43 17.49
N VAL A 57 -3.78 -1.17 16.38
CA VAL A 57 -4.12 -0.62 15.06
C VAL A 57 -5.61 -0.31 15.00
N ASP A 58 -5.97 0.91 14.64
CA ASP A 58 -7.36 1.38 14.55
C ASP A 58 -8.01 1.03 13.20
N GLY A 59 -7.22 0.95 12.13
CA GLY A 59 -7.72 0.66 10.79
C GLY A 59 -6.63 0.19 9.82
N LEU A 60 -7.09 -0.47 8.77
CA LEU A 60 -6.24 -1.08 7.73
C LEU A 60 -6.49 -0.43 6.37
N CYS A 61 -5.47 -0.27 5.54
CA CYS A 61 -5.59 0.20 4.18
C CYS A 61 -4.84 -0.73 3.23
N LEU A 62 -5.41 -1.00 2.06
CA LEU A 62 -4.79 -1.86 1.06
C LEU A 62 -4.98 -1.29 -0.34
N THR A 63 -3.93 -1.30 -1.15
CA THR A 63 -4.03 -1.04 -2.59
C THR A 63 -4.81 -2.16 -3.30
N THR A 64 -5.82 -1.79 -4.08
CA THR A 64 -6.70 -2.77 -4.76
C THR A 64 -6.48 -2.88 -6.26
N GLY A 65 -5.41 -2.26 -6.76
CA GLY A 65 -5.03 -2.25 -8.16
C GLY A 65 -5.35 -0.94 -8.84
N PRO A 66 -5.06 -0.85 -10.16
CA PRO A 66 -4.53 -1.92 -11.01
C PRO A 66 -3.07 -2.30 -10.70
N GLY A 67 -2.63 -3.51 -11.10
CA GLY A 67 -1.27 -3.98 -10.83
C GLY A 67 -1.06 -5.49 -10.97
N SER A 68 -0.12 -6.03 -10.20
CA SER A 68 0.28 -7.43 -10.14
C SER A 68 -0.88 -8.34 -9.73
N PHE A 69 -1.35 -9.18 -10.65
CA PHE A 69 -2.46 -10.13 -10.43
C PHE A 69 -2.25 -11.04 -9.21
N THR A 70 -1.02 -11.52 -9.01
CA THR A 70 -0.66 -12.34 -7.84
C THR A 70 -0.56 -11.48 -6.59
N GLY A 71 0.14 -10.34 -6.68
CA GLY A 71 0.37 -9.47 -5.53
C GLY A 71 -0.92 -8.91 -4.94
N LEU A 72 -1.87 -8.46 -5.78
CA LEU A 72 -3.18 -7.97 -5.35
C LEU A 72 -3.98 -9.04 -4.60
N ARG A 73 -3.93 -10.31 -5.04
CA ARG A 73 -4.59 -11.41 -4.32
C ARG A 73 -3.93 -11.76 -3.00
N VAL A 74 -2.59 -11.73 -2.95
CA VAL A 74 -1.86 -11.94 -1.69
C VAL A 74 -2.24 -10.87 -0.68
N GLY A 75 -2.22 -9.60 -1.07
CA GLY A 75 -2.62 -8.47 -0.21
C GLY A 75 -4.07 -8.58 0.26
N ALA A 76 -5.01 -8.86 -0.66
CA ALA A 76 -6.42 -9.02 -0.32
C ALA A 76 -6.67 -10.21 0.63
N SER A 77 -5.93 -11.30 0.46
CA SER A 77 -6.03 -12.48 1.33
C SER A 77 -5.50 -12.19 2.73
N LEU A 78 -4.35 -11.48 2.82
CA LEU A 78 -3.79 -11.01 4.09
C LEU A 78 -4.75 -10.07 4.80
N LEU A 79 -5.24 -9.03 4.12
CA LEU A 79 -6.19 -8.08 4.69
C LEU A 79 -7.44 -8.79 5.22
N LYS A 80 -8.00 -9.72 4.44
CA LYS A 80 -9.16 -10.51 4.87
C LYS A 80 -8.88 -11.30 6.15
N GLY A 81 -7.69 -11.90 6.26
CA GLY A 81 -7.25 -12.59 7.47
C GLY A 81 -7.13 -11.65 8.68
N LEU A 82 -6.53 -10.47 8.49
CA LEU A 82 -6.39 -9.45 9.54
C LEU A 82 -7.76 -8.94 10.00
N VAL A 83 -8.66 -8.61 9.07
CA VAL A 83 -10.02 -8.16 9.40
C VAL A 83 -10.80 -9.25 10.14
N LEU A 84 -10.69 -10.52 9.72
CA LEU A 84 -11.33 -11.63 10.42
C LEU A 84 -10.80 -11.80 11.85
N ALA A 85 -9.49 -11.61 12.06
CA ALA A 85 -8.86 -11.76 13.36
C ALA A 85 -9.10 -10.56 14.30
N THR A 86 -9.24 -9.35 13.76
CA THR A 86 -9.21 -8.11 14.56
C THR A 86 -10.53 -7.33 14.54
N SER A 87 -11.45 -7.65 13.62
CA SER A 87 -12.69 -6.89 13.36
C SER A 87 -12.46 -5.40 13.06
N LYS A 88 -11.24 -5.01 12.67
CA LYS A 88 -10.90 -3.62 12.38
C LYS A 88 -11.47 -3.19 11.01
N PRO A 89 -11.90 -1.92 10.88
CA PRO A 89 -12.33 -1.39 9.60
C PRO A 89 -11.16 -1.35 8.62
N PHE A 90 -11.49 -1.34 7.32
CA PHE A 90 -10.50 -1.17 6.27
C PHE A 90 -10.95 -0.26 5.14
N VAL A 91 -9.98 0.33 4.44
CA VAL A 91 -10.18 1.18 3.27
C VAL A 91 -9.41 0.64 2.07
N LYS A 92 -10.01 0.74 0.90
CA LYS A 92 -9.37 0.39 -0.38
C LYS A 92 -8.72 1.63 -0.97
N ILE A 93 -7.51 1.46 -1.50
CA ILE A 93 -6.74 2.53 -2.13
C ILE A 93 -6.52 2.17 -3.60
N ASP A 94 -6.72 3.14 -4.50
CA ASP A 94 -6.37 2.97 -5.90
C ASP A 94 -4.85 3.02 -6.07
N THR A 95 -4.28 2.06 -6.79
CA THR A 95 -2.82 1.97 -6.96
C THR A 95 -2.26 3.16 -7.74
N LEU A 96 -2.96 3.64 -8.77
CA LEU A 96 -2.48 4.76 -9.58
C LEU A 96 -2.54 6.06 -8.79
N GLU A 97 -3.60 6.27 -8.01
CA GLU A 97 -3.71 7.42 -7.10
C GLU A 97 -2.60 7.42 -6.04
N ALA A 98 -2.38 6.29 -5.36
CA ALA A 98 -1.29 6.16 -4.39
C ALA A 98 0.10 6.39 -5.02
N THR A 99 0.29 5.96 -6.27
CA THR A 99 1.53 6.21 -7.01
C THR A 99 1.68 7.69 -7.36
N ALA A 100 0.61 8.37 -7.76
CA ALA A 100 0.63 9.80 -8.06
C ALA A 100 0.96 10.63 -6.82
N LEU A 101 0.45 10.27 -5.64
CA LEU A 101 0.75 10.97 -4.39
C LEU A 101 2.24 10.95 -4.02
N GLN A 102 3.00 9.94 -4.47
CA GLN A 102 4.46 9.90 -4.25
C GLN A 102 5.22 10.98 -5.03
N ALA A 103 4.61 11.55 -6.07
CA ALA A 103 5.19 12.65 -6.84
C ALA A 103 4.84 14.03 -6.27
N MET A 104 4.09 14.10 -5.17
CA MET A 104 3.72 15.35 -4.51
C MET A 104 4.86 15.93 -3.66
N PRO A 105 4.94 17.27 -3.53
CA PRO A 105 4.09 18.26 -4.19
C PRO A 105 4.46 18.44 -5.68
N ALA A 106 3.45 18.58 -6.53
CA ALA A 106 3.63 18.84 -7.96
C ALA A 106 2.75 20.00 -8.43
N ASN A 107 3.28 20.88 -9.28
CA ASN A 107 2.53 21.98 -9.88
C ASN A 107 1.92 21.61 -11.25
N ASN A 108 2.36 20.50 -11.83
CA ASN A 108 1.94 20.03 -13.15
C ASN A 108 1.07 18.79 -13.02
N LYS A 109 0.32 18.47 -14.09
CA LYS A 109 -0.39 17.19 -14.19
C LYS A 109 0.59 16.03 -14.03
N ILE A 110 0.18 15.02 -13.27
CA ILE A 110 0.92 13.79 -13.05
C ILE A 110 0.32 12.71 -13.95
N CYS A 111 1.12 12.06 -14.78
CA CYS A 111 0.70 10.90 -15.57
C CYS A 111 1.35 9.66 -14.98
N VAL A 112 0.55 8.79 -14.36
CA VAL A 112 1.04 7.52 -13.81
C VAL A 112 1.00 6.46 -14.91
N ILE A 113 2.08 5.70 -15.03
CA ILE A 113 2.20 4.61 -16.00
C ILE A 113 2.72 3.38 -15.27
N LEU A 114 1.94 2.30 -15.28
CA LEU A 114 2.34 0.99 -14.78
C LEU A 114 2.31 -0.03 -15.92
N ASP A 115 3.35 -0.88 -15.98
CA ASP A 115 3.44 -1.97 -16.95
C ASP A 115 2.35 -3.04 -16.68
N ALA A 116 1.39 -3.16 -17.60
CA ALA A 116 0.31 -4.16 -17.55
C ALA A 116 0.70 -5.49 -18.21
N LYS A 117 1.97 -5.63 -18.63
CA LYS A 117 2.50 -6.70 -19.49
C LYS A 117 1.91 -6.65 -20.90
N LYS A 118 2.39 -7.55 -21.76
CA LYS A 118 1.91 -7.71 -23.15
C LYS A 118 1.90 -6.41 -23.98
N LYS A 119 2.81 -5.48 -23.71
CA LYS A 119 2.90 -4.16 -24.36
C LYS A 119 1.71 -3.24 -24.07
N GLU A 120 1.01 -3.47 -22.95
CA GLU A 120 -0.08 -2.63 -22.46
C GLU A 120 0.33 -1.92 -21.16
N VAL A 121 -0.38 -0.85 -20.81
CA VAL A 121 -0.14 -0.09 -19.58
C VAL A 121 -1.44 0.22 -18.86
N TYR A 122 -1.38 0.23 -17.53
CA TYR A 122 -2.36 0.92 -16.71
C TYR A 122 -1.91 2.36 -16.56
N THR A 123 -2.80 3.30 -16.86
CA THR A 123 -2.45 4.73 -16.78
C THR A 123 -3.65 5.56 -16.37
N ALA A 124 -3.34 6.63 -15.65
CA ALA A 124 -4.28 7.68 -15.29
C ALA A 124 -3.51 8.99 -15.17
N THR A 125 -4.19 10.10 -15.45
CA THR A 125 -3.66 11.43 -15.23
C THR A 125 -4.36 12.07 -14.04
N PHE A 126 -3.58 12.68 -13.16
CA PHE A 126 -4.06 13.37 -11.97
C PHE A 126 -3.66 14.84 -12.03
N GLN A 127 -4.55 15.71 -11.57
CA GLN A 127 -4.29 17.12 -11.36
C GLN A 127 -4.07 17.36 -9.85
N PRO A 128 -2.87 17.80 -9.45
CA PRO A 128 -2.64 18.25 -8.08
C PRO A 128 -3.51 19.47 -7.75
N ILE A 129 -4.20 19.43 -6.60
CA ILE A 129 -4.96 20.54 -6.02
C ILE A 129 -4.55 20.67 -4.55
N GLY A 130 -3.58 21.54 -4.25
CA GLY A 130 -3.00 21.62 -2.92
C GLY A 130 -2.27 20.31 -2.58
N GLU A 131 -2.74 19.59 -1.56
CA GLU A 131 -2.20 18.29 -1.14
C GLU A 131 -3.01 17.09 -1.65
N THR A 132 -4.03 17.32 -2.49
CA THR A 132 -4.90 16.25 -3.02
C THR A 132 -4.78 16.12 -4.53
N LEU A 133 -5.38 15.04 -5.06
CA LEU A 133 -5.43 14.74 -6.48
C LEU A 133 -6.89 14.81 -6.99
N LYS A 134 -7.05 15.21 -8.26
CA LYS A 134 -8.30 15.16 -9.01
C LYS A 134 -8.13 14.49 -10.36
#